data_AF-A0A8T0D9V3-F1
#
_entry.id   AF-A0A8T0D9V3-F1
#
_cell.length_a   1.000
_cell.length_b   1.000
_cell.length_c   1.000
_cell.angle_alpha   90.00
_cell.angle_beta   90.00
_cell.angle_gamma   90.00
#
_symmetry.space_group_name_H-M   'P 1'
#
loop_
_entity.id
_entity.type
_entity.pdbx_description
1 polymer ?
#
loop_
_entity_poly.entity_id
_entity_poly.type
_entity_poly.pdbx_seq_one_letter_code
_entity_poly.pdbx_strand_id
1 'polypeptide(L)'
;MFRVLRIILDLINDETIDIDRLFVAYLLNETTITQEALGDFLHRLETTVRWDKHAMEAYRVLYIRYGSWIVWDRNTSKPFEEVVRQCHQAVRCMAMLDGLSYEGEEWWETATIEEMERHSKLHREDSSEILRKTFWFKPGEPNFVLCQRVHSASFQDMSATVQARFCDHEPALRDYFYQPAKFHLTLCVFALGSLAEARNCFRLIRHAVQTAPFLIPPDPVRLCGLGSYEGRILFVAAEPNYLLGKLVDHVTESVDAAGFVTNVHSKFDPHVTLMKIPQDSPDGLNIDSRWLKEFRDVEFGEMLVTELHFCLRTPGLDGFYRTLGSIKLQELQDSSI
;
A
#
# COMPACT_ATOMS: atom_id res chain seq x y z
N MET A 1 21.34 -7.58 1.08
CA MET A 1 21.97 -7.41 2.40
C MET A 1 22.92 -6.20 2.47
N PHE A 2 23.96 -6.08 1.65
CA PHE A 2 24.98 -5.02 1.81
C PHE A 2 24.47 -3.56 1.73
N ARG A 3 23.47 -3.28 0.88
CA ARG A 3 22.88 -1.93 0.78
C ARG A 3 22.14 -1.51 2.05
N VAL A 4 21.31 -2.41 2.59
CA VAL A 4 20.57 -2.14 3.84
C VAL A 4 21.51 -2.12 5.03
N LEU A 5 22.56 -2.94 5.02
CA LEU A 5 23.61 -2.88 6.03
C LEU A 5 24.31 -1.52 6.05
N ARG A 6 24.60 -0.94 4.87
CA ARG A 6 25.15 0.41 4.78
C ARG A 6 24.20 1.45 5.36
N ILE A 7 22.90 1.38 5.03
CA ILE A 7 21.88 2.25 5.64
C ILE A 7 21.87 2.10 7.17
N ILE A 8 21.96 0.86 7.68
CA ILE A 8 22.01 0.60 9.13
C ILE A 8 23.26 1.23 9.76
N LEU A 9 24.43 1.03 9.15
CA LEU A 9 25.68 1.60 9.65
C LEU A 9 25.66 3.13 9.61
N ASP A 10 25.13 3.72 8.54
CA ASP A 10 24.99 5.17 8.41
C ASP A 10 23.99 5.71 9.45
N LEU A 11 22.91 4.99 9.77
CA LEU A 11 21.94 5.37 10.81
C LEU A 11 22.54 5.36 12.22
N ILE A 12 23.45 4.43 12.51
CA ILE A 12 24.14 4.35 13.81
C ILE A 12 25.07 5.55 14.00
N ASN A 13 25.67 6.03 12.91
CA ASN A 13 26.60 7.15 12.94
C ASN A 13 25.87 8.51 12.83
N ASP A 14 24.56 8.52 12.64
CA ASP A 14 23.76 9.75 12.58
C ASP A 14 23.35 10.17 14.00
N GLU A 15 24.03 11.18 14.54
CA GLU A 15 23.82 11.70 15.90
C GLU A 15 22.39 12.24 16.15
N THR A 16 21.61 12.47 15.08
CA THR A 16 20.25 12.99 15.19
C THR A 16 19.20 11.90 15.39
N ILE A 17 19.60 10.63 15.28
CA ILE A 17 18.73 9.46 15.38
C ILE A 17 18.96 8.73 16.72
N ASP A 18 17.92 8.65 17.54
CA ASP A 18 17.94 7.80 18.74
C ASP A 18 17.88 6.30 18.32
N ILE A 19 19.03 5.64 18.40
CA ILE A 19 19.26 4.27 17.93
C ILE A 19 18.51 3.22 18.76
N ASP A 20 18.17 3.51 20.01
CA ASP A 20 17.47 2.57 20.90
C ASP A 20 16.03 2.33 20.44
N ARG A 21 15.51 3.21 19.57
CA ARG A 21 14.20 3.07 18.94
C ARG A 21 14.21 2.25 17.66
N LEU A 22 15.37 1.86 17.15
CA LEU A 22 15.49 1.11 15.91
C LEU A 22 15.31 -0.39 16.15
N PHE A 23 14.51 -1.02 15.29
CA PHE A 23 14.32 -2.46 15.22
C PHE A 23 14.54 -2.93 13.79
N VAL A 24 15.11 -4.12 13.65
CA VAL A 24 15.35 -4.74 12.35
C VAL A 24 14.53 -6.02 12.27
N ALA A 25 13.77 -6.17 11.19
CA ALA A 25 13.08 -7.42 10.89
C ALA A 25 13.77 -8.13 9.73
N TYR A 26 14.07 -9.41 9.91
CA TYR A 26 14.81 -10.20 8.93
C TYR A 26 14.37 -11.68 8.93
N LEU A 27 14.67 -12.39 7.85
CA LEU A 27 14.57 -13.84 7.76
C LEU A 27 15.96 -14.46 7.90
N LEU A 28 16.06 -15.58 8.61
CA LEU A 28 17.28 -16.40 8.69
C LEU A 28 17.15 -17.71 7.88
N ASN A 29 15.96 -18.34 7.90
CA ASN A 29 15.70 -19.64 7.29
C ASN A 29 14.41 -19.65 6.41
N GLU A 30 14.15 -18.57 5.67
CA GLU A 30 13.03 -18.38 4.72
C GLU A 30 11.59 -18.42 5.30
N THR A 31 11.37 -18.95 6.51
CA THR A 31 10.00 -19.24 7.01
C THR A 31 9.54 -18.37 8.18
N THR A 32 10.47 -17.85 9.00
CA THR A 32 10.13 -17.09 10.22
C THR A 32 10.75 -15.70 10.18
N ILE A 33 9.90 -14.68 10.30
CA ILE A 33 10.33 -13.29 10.48
C ILE A 33 10.75 -13.11 11.93
N THR A 34 12.03 -12.82 12.12
CA THR A 34 12.57 -12.40 13.41
C THR A 34 12.62 -10.87 13.43
N GLN A 35 12.17 -10.26 14.52
CA GLN A 35 12.29 -8.83 14.77
C GLN A 35 12.97 -8.61 16.12
N GLU A 36 14.06 -7.85 16.13
CA GLU A 36 14.81 -7.53 17.36
C GLU A 36 15.29 -6.08 17.33
N ALA A 37 15.74 -5.57 18.49
CA ALA A 37 16.34 -4.24 18.58
C ALA A 37 17.62 -4.19 17.74
N LEU A 38 17.94 -3.02 17.19
CA LEU A 38 19.09 -2.88 16.29
C LEU A 38 20.41 -3.27 16.99
N GLY A 39 20.57 -2.93 18.27
CA GLY A 39 21.74 -3.32 19.06
C GLY A 39 21.93 -4.84 19.14
N ASP A 40 20.86 -5.58 19.42
CA ASP A 40 20.89 -7.06 19.50
C ASP A 40 21.25 -7.68 18.15
N PHE A 41 20.67 -7.15 17.08
CA PHE A 41 20.95 -7.58 15.71
C PHE A 41 22.44 -7.40 15.36
N LEU A 42 23.02 -6.24 15.69
CA LEU A 42 24.44 -5.96 15.44
C LEU A 42 25.36 -6.82 16.30
N HIS A 43 25.04 -6.98 17.58
CA HIS A 43 25.79 -7.84 18.48
C HIS A 43 25.81 -9.29 17.97
N ARG A 44 24.70 -9.77 17.41
CA ARG A 44 24.61 -11.09 16.78
C ARG A 44 25.48 -11.17 15.52
N LEU A 45 25.45 -10.14 14.67
CA LEU A 45 26.32 -10.08 13.50
C LEU A 45 27.81 -10.10 13.87
N GLU A 46 28.18 -9.47 14.98
CA GLU A 46 29.56 -9.41 15.46
C GLU A 46 30.01 -10.72 16.13
N THR A 47 29.20 -11.29 17.03
CA THR A 47 29.58 -12.44 17.85
C THR A 47 29.35 -13.78 17.16
N THR A 48 28.25 -13.91 16.43
CA THR A 48 27.82 -15.18 15.82
C THR A 48 28.23 -15.26 14.35
N VAL A 49 27.92 -14.22 13.57
CA VAL A 49 28.19 -14.17 12.14
C VAL A 49 29.63 -13.71 11.84
N ARG A 50 30.25 -12.98 12.77
CA ARG A 50 31.60 -12.39 12.65
C ARG A 50 31.78 -11.58 11.37
N TRP A 51 30.72 -10.94 10.90
CA TRP A 51 30.69 -10.21 9.63
C TRP A 51 31.11 -11.05 8.41
N ASP A 52 31.00 -12.38 8.50
CA ASP A 52 31.30 -13.27 7.38
C ASP A 52 30.30 -13.04 6.23
N LYS A 53 30.85 -12.74 5.05
CA LYS A 53 30.07 -12.35 3.88
C LYS A 53 29.03 -13.40 3.49
N HIS A 54 29.39 -14.68 3.58
CA HIS A 54 28.55 -15.79 3.14
C HIS A 54 27.47 -16.10 4.17
N ALA A 55 27.80 -16.06 5.45
CA ALA A 55 26.84 -16.24 6.53
C ALA A 55 25.82 -15.07 6.58
N MET A 56 26.22 -13.85 6.20
CA MET A 56 25.31 -12.70 6.11
C MET A 56 24.30 -12.79 4.96
N GLU A 57 24.57 -13.59 3.91
CA GLU A 57 23.62 -13.79 2.80
C GLU A 57 22.37 -14.55 3.24
N ALA A 58 22.46 -15.35 4.32
CA ALA A 58 21.30 -16.00 4.95
C ALA A 58 20.36 -14.99 5.64
N TYR A 59 20.85 -13.80 6.00
CA TYR A 59 20.05 -12.77 6.64
C TYR A 59 19.37 -11.88 5.58
N ARG A 60 18.06 -12.05 5.43
CA ARG A 60 17.24 -11.21 4.53
C ARG A 60 16.49 -10.17 5.33
N VAL A 61 17.06 -8.97 5.47
CA VAL A 61 16.39 -7.83 6.11
C VAL A 61 15.18 -7.43 5.27
N LEU A 62 14.01 -7.44 5.90
CA LEU A 62 12.73 -7.12 5.27
C LEU A 62 12.37 -5.65 5.43
N TYR A 63 12.54 -5.13 6.64
CA TYR A 63 12.28 -3.74 6.98
C TYR A 63 13.05 -3.29 8.22
N ILE A 64 13.21 -1.97 8.35
CA ILE A 64 13.72 -1.28 9.54
C ILE A 64 12.57 -0.46 10.11
N ARG A 65 12.38 -0.56 11.42
CA ARG A 65 11.36 0.15 12.17
C ARG A 65 12.00 1.14 13.14
N TYR A 66 11.39 2.30 13.30
CA TYR A 66 11.73 3.29 14.31
C TYR A 66 10.51 3.51 15.23
N GLY A 67 10.59 3.08 16.48
CA GLY A 67 9.40 2.99 17.34
C GLY A 67 8.37 2.06 16.72
N SER A 68 7.12 2.49 16.49
CA SER A 68 6.08 1.68 15.80
C SER A 68 6.04 1.85 14.26
N TRP A 69 6.98 2.59 13.67
CA TRP A 69 6.93 3.03 12.28
C TRP A 69 7.96 2.33 11.40
N ILE A 70 7.55 1.78 10.26
CA ILE A 70 8.49 1.26 9.27
C ILE A 70 9.10 2.44 8.50
N VAL A 71 10.41 2.63 8.65
CA VAL A 71 11.16 3.76 8.06
C VAL A 71 11.89 3.36 6.78
N TRP A 72 12.22 2.07 6.65
CA TRP A 72 12.79 1.49 5.45
C TRP A 72 12.16 0.12 5.23
N ASP A 73 11.82 -0.22 3.99
CA ASP A 73 11.45 -1.58 3.62
C ASP A 73 12.09 -1.96 2.29
N ARG A 74 12.34 -3.26 2.14
CA ARG A 74 13.05 -3.81 0.99
C ARG A 74 12.40 -3.52 -0.37
N ASN A 75 11.07 -3.34 -0.41
CA ASN A 75 10.34 -3.18 -1.68
C ASN A 75 10.38 -1.73 -2.17
N THR A 76 10.51 -0.77 -1.25
CA THR A 76 10.65 0.64 -1.60
C THR A 76 12.10 1.04 -1.80
N SER A 77 13.05 0.32 -1.17
CA SER A 77 14.50 0.50 -1.31
C SER A 77 14.93 1.97 -1.16
N LYS A 78 14.31 2.66 -0.19
CA LYS A 78 14.52 4.09 0.06
C LYS A 78 16.01 4.38 0.31
N PRO A 79 16.55 5.50 -0.21
CA PRO A 79 17.92 5.93 0.07
C PRO A 79 18.08 6.37 1.53
N PHE A 80 19.31 6.37 2.05
CA PHE A 80 19.64 6.68 3.45
C PHE A 80 18.99 7.98 3.95
N GLU A 81 19.12 9.08 3.20
CA GLU A 81 18.55 10.38 3.56
C GLU A 81 17.04 10.31 3.79
N GLU A 82 16.33 9.52 2.98
CA GLU A 82 14.89 9.31 3.13
C GLU A 82 14.56 8.46 4.36
N VAL A 83 15.43 7.53 4.76
CA VAL A 83 15.25 6.73 5.98
C VAL A 83 15.45 7.60 7.23
N VAL A 84 16.51 8.40 7.29
CA VAL A 84 16.75 9.38 8.38
C VAL A 84 15.55 10.32 8.51
N ARG A 85 15.06 10.82 7.38
CA ARG A 85 13.87 11.68 7.33
C ARG A 85 12.62 10.99 7.90
N GLN A 86 12.45 9.69 7.63
CA GLN A 86 11.34 8.88 8.17
C GLN A 86 11.51 8.60 9.68
N CYS A 87 12.74 8.44 10.18
CA CYS A 87 13.02 8.31 11.61
C CYS A 87 12.65 9.59 12.37
N HIS A 88 13.08 10.77 11.90
CA HIS A 88 12.66 12.05 12.48
C HIS A 88 11.15 12.26 12.44
N GLN A 89 10.52 11.81 11.35
CA GLN A 89 9.07 11.83 11.23
C GLN A 89 8.41 10.94 12.28
N ALA A 90 8.95 9.75 12.55
CA ALA A 90 8.44 8.85 13.59
C ALA A 90 8.59 9.44 15.00
N VAL A 91 9.72 10.09 15.32
CA VAL A 91 9.92 10.81 16.62
C VAL A 91 8.83 11.85 16.82
N ARG A 92 8.58 12.69 15.81
CA ARG A 92 7.57 13.75 15.87
C ARG A 92 6.16 13.19 16.03
N CYS A 93 5.85 12.08 15.35
CA CYS A 93 4.55 11.41 15.46
C CYS A 93 4.33 10.80 16.85
N MET A 94 5.36 10.18 17.45
CA MET A 94 5.26 9.59 18.78
C MET A 94 5.04 10.64 19.88
N ALA A 95 5.76 11.76 19.81
CA ALA A 95 5.58 12.88 20.75
C ALA A 95 4.17 13.50 20.69
N MET A 96 3.50 13.42 19.54
CA MET A 96 2.12 13.92 19.35
C MET A 96 1.06 12.91 19.81
N LEU A 97 1.30 11.61 19.65
CA LEU A 97 0.37 10.55 20.07
C LEU A 97 0.33 10.37 21.60
N ASP A 98 1.45 10.58 22.29
CA ASP A 98 1.47 10.59 23.76
C ASP A 98 0.57 11.72 24.33
N GLY A 99 0.38 12.82 23.58
CA GLY A 99 -0.52 13.92 23.94
C GLY A 99 -2.00 13.73 23.60
N LEU A 100 -2.36 12.67 22.86
CA LEU A 100 -3.74 12.37 22.41
C LEU A 100 -4.35 11.14 23.12
N SER A 101 -3.69 10.62 24.15
CA SER A 101 -4.12 9.42 24.88
C SER A 101 -5.31 9.63 25.83
N TYR A 102 -6.18 10.61 25.58
CA TYR A 102 -7.41 10.82 26.35
C TYR A 102 -8.58 11.28 25.45
N GLU A 103 -9.76 10.69 25.71
CA GLU A 103 -11.09 10.90 25.10
C GLU A 103 -11.33 10.13 23.77
N GLY A 104 -12.00 8.97 23.71
CA GLY A 104 -13.04 8.41 24.58
C GLY A 104 -14.45 8.74 24.04
N GLU A 105 -14.92 7.90 23.09
CA GLU A 105 -16.33 7.61 22.73
C GLU A 105 -17.27 8.66 22.08
N GLU A 106 -18.00 8.14 21.07
CA GLU A 106 -19.38 8.44 20.61
C GLU A 106 -19.81 9.86 20.19
N TRP A 107 -19.68 10.24 18.91
CA TRP A 107 -20.65 11.14 18.22
C TRP A 107 -20.58 10.93 16.69
N TRP A 108 -21.43 10.10 16.07
CA TRP A 108 -21.44 9.95 14.59
C TRP A 108 -22.77 9.73 13.88
N GLU A 109 -23.93 10.03 14.49
CA GLU A 109 -25.18 9.93 13.73
C GLU A 109 -25.52 11.20 12.93
N THR A 110 -25.62 10.98 11.60
CA THR A 110 -26.36 11.77 10.59
C THR A 110 -26.12 13.27 10.55
N ALA A 111 -25.18 13.72 9.70
CA ALA A 111 -25.10 15.11 9.26
C ALA A 111 -25.58 15.23 7.80
N THR A 112 -26.49 16.18 7.55
CA THR A 112 -27.04 16.47 6.22
C THR A 112 -26.09 17.34 5.38
N ILE A 113 -26.28 17.36 4.05
CA ILE A 113 -25.42 18.08 3.08
C ILE A 113 -25.22 19.57 3.46
N GLU A 114 -26.25 20.26 3.97
CA GLU A 114 -26.14 21.64 4.43
C GLU A 114 -25.29 21.81 5.71
N GLU A 115 -25.26 20.81 6.59
CA GLU A 115 -24.42 20.81 7.79
C GLU A 115 -22.96 20.50 7.44
N MET A 116 -22.72 19.67 6.42
CA MET A 116 -21.40 19.40 5.85
C MET A 116 -20.80 20.66 5.20
N GLU A 117 -21.61 21.49 4.52
CA GLU A 117 -21.18 22.77 3.95
C GLU A 117 -20.92 23.86 5.02
N ARG A 118 -21.65 23.84 6.15
CA ARG A 118 -21.38 24.75 7.29
C ARG A 118 -20.14 24.33 8.08
N HIS A 119 -19.93 23.04 8.31
CA HIS A 119 -18.72 22.53 8.98
C HIS A 119 -17.46 22.69 8.13
N SER A 120 -17.59 22.77 6.80
CA SER A 120 -16.51 23.20 5.90
C SER A 120 -15.99 24.61 6.20
N LYS A 121 -16.75 25.46 6.92
CA LYS A 121 -16.37 26.84 7.22
C LYS A 121 -16.03 27.11 8.70
N LEU A 122 -16.16 26.14 9.62
CA LEU A 122 -16.02 26.42 11.06
C LEU A 122 -14.93 25.64 11.84
N HIS A 123 -14.10 24.81 11.20
CA HIS A 123 -12.91 24.24 11.85
C HIS A 123 -11.64 24.55 11.07
N ARG A 124 -11.24 25.82 11.13
CA ARG A 124 -9.86 26.25 10.88
C ARG A 124 -9.12 26.22 12.21
N GLU A 125 -7.91 25.67 12.20
CA GLU A 125 -6.91 25.64 13.28
C GLU A 125 -7.05 24.44 14.25
N ASP A 126 -6.33 23.35 13.96
CA ASP A 126 -5.00 23.08 14.56
C ASP A 126 -4.45 21.67 14.20
N SER A 127 -5.23 20.82 13.53
CA SER A 127 -4.75 19.49 13.04
C SER A 127 -4.25 19.50 11.58
N SER A 128 -4.35 20.64 10.91
CA SER A 128 -4.13 20.79 9.45
C SER A 128 -2.66 21.06 9.07
N GLU A 129 -1.87 21.71 9.93
CA GLU A 129 -0.48 22.08 9.61
C GLU A 129 0.52 20.97 10.00
N ILE A 130 0.19 20.21 11.04
CA ILE A 130 0.93 19.04 11.52
C ILE A 130 0.98 17.94 10.45
N LEU A 131 -0.13 17.69 9.75
CA LEU A 131 -0.23 16.61 8.77
C LEU A 131 0.25 16.98 7.37
N ARG A 132 0.25 18.27 7.02
CA ARG A 132 0.93 18.78 5.80
C ARG A 132 2.45 18.50 5.82
N LYS A 133 3.05 18.33 7.01
CA LYS A 133 4.49 18.02 7.20
C LYS A 133 4.78 16.52 7.41
N THR A 134 3.75 15.72 7.72
CA THR A 134 3.80 14.25 7.92
C THR A 134 3.48 13.47 6.65
N PHE A 135 2.91 14.14 5.65
CA PHE A 135 2.31 13.51 4.48
C PHE A 135 3.01 14.05 3.24
N TRP A 136 3.82 13.23 2.55
CA TRP A 136 4.45 13.65 1.30
C TRP A 136 3.43 13.50 0.18
N PHE A 137 2.54 14.49 0.09
CA PHE A 137 1.85 14.81 -1.14
C PHE A 137 2.89 15.31 -2.13
N LYS A 138 3.24 14.49 -3.10
CA LYS A 138 3.86 14.98 -4.32
C LYS A 138 2.71 15.33 -5.27
N PRO A 139 2.57 16.60 -5.68
CA PRO A 139 1.53 16.99 -6.63
C PRO A 139 1.58 16.09 -7.86
N GLY A 140 0.45 15.47 -8.19
CA GLY A 140 0.34 14.55 -9.33
C GLY A 140 0.82 13.12 -9.10
N GLU A 141 1.34 12.74 -7.92
CA GLU A 141 1.59 11.33 -7.59
C GLU A 141 0.48 10.74 -6.71
N PRO A 142 -0.08 9.57 -7.06
CA PRO A 142 -1.11 8.98 -6.22
C PRO A 142 -0.56 8.46 -4.89
N ASN A 143 -1.26 8.76 -3.80
CA ASN A 143 -0.89 8.41 -2.44
C ASN A 143 -1.98 7.61 -1.70
N PHE A 144 -3.23 7.69 -2.17
CA PHE A 144 -4.32 6.81 -1.73
C PHE A 144 -4.82 5.94 -2.89
N VAL A 145 -5.43 4.82 -2.52
CA VAL A 145 -6.05 3.87 -3.44
C VAL A 145 -7.41 3.43 -2.89
N LEU A 146 -8.42 3.40 -3.75
CA LEU A 146 -9.66 2.67 -3.52
C LEU A 146 -9.51 1.30 -4.16
N CYS A 147 -9.73 0.24 -3.39
CA CYS A 147 -9.50 -1.12 -3.86
C CYS A 147 -10.36 -2.16 -3.15
N GLN A 148 -10.47 -3.34 -3.76
CA GLN A 148 -11.00 -4.55 -3.14
C GLN A 148 -9.83 -5.49 -2.84
N ARG A 149 -9.73 -6.04 -1.62
CA ARG A 149 -8.73 -7.06 -1.30
C ARG A 149 -9.00 -8.34 -2.09
N VAL A 150 -7.94 -9.00 -2.56
CA VAL A 150 -8.05 -10.29 -3.27
C VAL A 150 -7.71 -11.42 -2.31
N HIS A 151 -8.74 -12.16 -1.92
CA HIS A 151 -8.64 -13.33 -1.04
C HIS A 151 -9.11 -14.59 -1.79
N SER A 152 -8.32 -15.04 -2.77
CA SER A 152 -8.61 -16.26 -3.53
C SER A 152 -7.39 -17.18 -3.52
N ALA A 153 -7.62 -18.45 -3.13
CA ALA A 153 -6.58 -19.48 -3.16
C ALA A 153 -6.08 -19.73 -4.59
N SER A 154 -7.00 -19.81 -5.57
CA SER A 154 -6.62 -20.01 -6.98
C SER A 154 -5.74 -18.86 -7.49
N PHE A 155 -6.04 -17.63 -7.07
CA PHE A 155 -5.25 -16.47 -7.44
C PHE A 155 -3.84 -16.55 -6.85
N GLN A 156 -3.73 -16.93 -5.57
CA GLN A 156 -2.45 -17.08 -4.89
C GLN A 156 -1.60 -18.19 -5.54
N ASP A 157 -2.19 -19.35 -5.83
CA ASP A 157 -1.48 -20.47 -6.46
C ASP A 157 -0.98 -20.11 -7.86
N MET A 158 -1.82 -19.47 -8.67
CA MET A 158 -1.41 -19.02 -10.00
C MET A 158 -0.37 -17.90 -9.94
N SER A 159 -0.50 -16.96 -8.99
CA SER A 159 0.51 -15.90 -8.78
C SER A 159 1.87 -16.47 -8.38
N ALA A 160 1.90 -17.52 -7.55
CA ALA A 160 3.13 -18.23 -7.19
C ALA A 160 3.74 -18.96 -8.39
N THR A 161 2.91 -19.55 -9.25
CA THR A 161 3.34 -20.17 -10.51
C THR A 161 3.99 -19.14 -11.43
N VAL A 162 3.37 -17.97 -11.62
CA VAL A 162 3.96 -16.86 -12.38
C VAL A 162 5.27 -16.41 -11.79
N GLN A 163 5.34 -16.23 -10.47
CA GLN A 163 6.56 -15.84 -9.78
C GLN A 163 7.69 -16.82 -10.04
N ALA A 164 7.44 -18.13 -9.90
CA ALA A 164 8.45 -19.16 -10.17
C ALA A 164 8.97 -19.07 -11.61
N ARG A 165 8.06 -19.01 -12.60
CA ARG A 165 8.41 -18.96 -14.03
C ARG A 165 9.18 -17.69 -14.41
N PHE A 166 8.82 -16.54 -13.86
CA PHE A 166 9.55 -15.30 -14.09
C PHE A 166 10.93 -15.31 -13.40
N CYS A 167 11.03 -15.91 -12.21
CA CYS A 167 12.32 -16.07 -11.51
C CYS A 167 13.24 -17.08 -12.18
N ASP A 168 12.71 -18.05 -12.94
CA ASP A 168 13.53 -18.96 -13.78
C ASP A 168 14.21 -18.19 -14.93
N HIS A 169 13.54 -17.17 -15.47
CA HIS A 169 14.09 -16.31 -16.51
C HIS A 169 15.03 -15.23 -15.97
N GLU A 170 14.64 -14.57 -14.88
CA GLU A 170 15.42 -13.51 -14.24
C GLU A 170 15.30 -13.62 -12.71
N PRO A 171 16.26 -14.29 -12.04
CA PRO A 171 16.23 -14.50 -10.60
C PRO A 171 16.17 -13.21 -9.78
N ALA A 172 16.69 -12.09 -10.30
CA ALA A 172 16.66 -10.80 -9.62
C ALA A 172 15.23 -10.26 -9.42
N LEU A 173 14.25 -10.74 -10.21
CA LEU A 173 12.85 -10.32 -10.08
C LEU A 173 12.18 -10.79 -8.78
N ARG A 174 12.71 -11.84 -8.13
CA ARG A 174 12.12 -12.47 -6.94
C ARG A 174 11.78 -11.47 -5.85
N ASP A 175 12.62 -10.47 -5.68
CA ASP A 175 12.54 -9.50 -4.60
C ASP A 175 11.53 -8.37 -4.85
N TYR A 176 10.97 -8.27 -6.07
CA TYR A 176 10.01 -7.25 -6.47
C TYR A 176 8.55 -7.75 -6.47
N PHE A 177 8.34 -9.07 -6.34
CA PHE A 177 7.01 -9.66 -6.28
C PHE A 177 6.30 -9.30 -4.98
N TYR A 178 5.01 -9.00 -5.09
CA TYR A 178 4.15 -8.72 -3.96
C TYR A 178 3.91 -9.99 -3.16
N GLN A 179 3.89 -9.84 -1.84
CA GLN A 179 3.41 -10.89 -0.95
C GLN A 179 1.89 -11.03 -1.09
N PRO A 180 1.31 -12.23 -0.86
CA PRO A 180 -0.13 -12.45 -0.98
C PRO A 180 -0.98 -11.43 -0.22
N ALA A 181 -0.53 -11.01 0.96
CA ALA A 181 -1.19 -10.01 1.79
C ALA A 181 -1.36 -8.64 1.10
N LYS A 182 -0.66 -8.33 0.01
CA LYS A 182 -0.78 -7.07 -0.74
C LYS A 182 -1.71 -7.14 -1.95
N PHE A 183 -2.20 -8.31 -2.33
CA PHE A 183 -3.03 -8.43 -3.53
C PHE A 183 -4.37 -7.70 -3.35
N HIS A 184 -4.63 -6.77 -4.26
CA HIS A 184 -5.86 -6.00 -4.32
C HIS A 184 -6.18 -5.64 -5.76
N LEU A 185 -7.47 -5.64 -6.07
CA LEU A 185 -8.00 -5.03 -7.27
C LEU A 185 -8.02 -3.52 -7.07
N THR A 186 -7.07 -2.82 -7.66
CA THR A 186 -7.07 -1.35 -7.68
C THR A 186 -8.28 -0.89 -8.50
N LEU A 187 -9.04 0.09 -8.00
CA LEU A 187 -10.22 0.67 -8.68
C LEU A 187 -10.05 2.15 -9.00
N CYS A 188 -9.49 2.91 -8.08
CA CYS A 188 -9.17 4.32 -8.28
C CYS A 188 -7.91 4.68 -7.49
N VAL A 189 -7.17 5.67 -7.97
CA VAL A 189 -6.03 6.23 -7.23
C VAL A 189 -6.22 7.74 -7.04
N PHE A 190 -5.75 8.26 -5.92
CA PHE A 190 -6.00 9.64 -5.50
C PHE A 190 -4.69 10.31 -5.10
N ALA A 191 -4.58 11.61 -5.38
CA ALA A 191 -3.50 12.47 -4.91
C ALA A 191 -4.09 13.51 -3.95
N LEU A 192 -4.12 13.18 -2.65
CA LEU A 192 -4.76 14.01 -1.63
C LEU A 192 -3.71 14.75 -0.82
N GLY A 193 -3.91 16.03 -0.51
CA GLY A 193 -2.94 16.88 0.18
C GLY A 193 -2.94 16.78 1.70
N SER A 194 -3.95 16.15 2.32
CA SER A 194 -4.05 15.99 3.78
C SER A 194 -4.96 14.84 4.21
N LEU A 195 -4.88 14.46 5.49
CA LEU A 195 -5.80 13.46 6.07
C LEU A 195 -7.24 13.98 6.18
N ALA A 196 -7.44 15.28 6.43
CA ALA A 196 -8.78 15.88 6.44
C ALA A 196 -9.42 15.77 5.05
N GLU A 197 -8.64 16.06 4.01
CA GLU A 197 -9.03 15.87 2.62
C GLU A 197 -9.30 14.39 2.31
N ALA A 198 -8.45 13.47 2.78
CA ALA A 198 -8.66 12.04 2.62
C ALA A 198 -9.95 11.53 3.31
N ARG A 199 -10.26 12.03 4.50
CA ARG A 199 -11.51 11.71 5.22
C ARG A 199 -12.73 12.25 4.48
N ASN A 200 -12.67 13.48 3.97
CA ASN A 200 -13.76 14.08 3.19
C ASN A 200 -13.97 13.33 1.87
N CYS A 201 -12.90 13.00 1.16
CA CYS A 201 -12.93 12.18 -0.04
C CYS A 201 -13.57 10.82 0.25
N PHE A 202 -13.14 10.14 1.32
CA PHE A 202 -13.72 8.85 1.68
C PHE A 202 -15.20 8.91 2.06
N ARG A 203 -15.65 9.97 2.75
CA ARG A 203 -17.09 10.19 3.02
C ARG A 203 -17.89 10.32 1.72
N LEU A 204 -17.35 11.03 0.74
CA LEU A 204 -17.99 11.20 -0.55
C LEU A 204 -18.03 9.90 -1.36
N ILE A 205 -16.93 9.14 -1.37
CA ILE A 205 -16.88 7.79 -1.96
C ILE A 205 -17.97 6.91 -1.33
N ARG A 206 -18.04 6.91 0.01
CA ARG A 206 -19.05 6.13 0.74
C ARG A 206 -20.47 6.54 0.36
N HIS A 207 -20.75 7.82 0.33
CA HIS A 207 -22.06 8.34 -0.07
C HIS A 207 -22.40 7.93 -1.51
N ALA A 208 -21.49 8.13 -2.47
CA ALA A 208 -21.69 7.73 -3.87
C ALA A 208 -22.02 6.25 -4.02
N VAL A 209 -21.28 5.38 -3.32
CA VAL A 209 -21.54 3.94 -3.30
C VAL A 209 -22.92 3.63 -2.68
N GLN A 210 -23.29 4.29 -1.58
CA GLN A 210 -24.57 4.10 -0.90
C GLN A 210 -25.78 4.61 -1.69
N THR A 211 -25.61 5.63 -2.55
CA THR A 211 -26.68 6.15 -3.41
C THR A 211 -26.87 5.37 -4.70
N ALA A 212 -25.92 4.50 -5.04
CA ALA A 212 -25.96 3.69 -6.25
C ALA A 212 -25.72 2.19 -5.98
N PRO A 213 -26.45 1.55 -5.03
CA PRO A 213 -26.24 0.14 -4.71
C PRO A 213 -26.55 -0.79 -5.90
N PHE A 214 -27.40 -0.35 -6.83
CA PHE A 214 -27.70 -1.05 -8.08
C PHE A 214 -26.51 -1.13 -9.06
N LEU A 215 -25.42 -0.40 -8.81
CA LEU A 215 -24.17 -0.50 -9.58
C LEU A 215 -23.18 -1.52 -8.99
N ILE A 216 -23.48 -2.11 -7.84
CA ILE A 216 -22.63 -3.16 -7.25
C ILE A 216 -22.78 -4.43 -8.10
N PRO A 217 -21.68 -4.98 -8.67
CA PRO A 217 -21.74 -6.20 -9.47
C PRO A 217 -22.30 -7.38 -8.66
N PRO A 218 -23.35 -8.07 -9.12
CA PRO A 218 -23.83 -9.29 -8.49
C PRO A 218 -22.97 -10.50 -8.85
N ASP A 219 -22.37 -10.48 -10.04
CA ASP A 219 -21.55 -11.57 -10.58
C ASP A 219 -20.06 -11.38 -10.24
N PRO A 220 -19.31 -12.50 -10.07
CA PRO A 220 -17.87 -12.44 -9.87
C PRO A 220 -17.13 -11.73 -11.01
N VAL A 221 -16.10 -10.97 -10.65
CA VAL A 221 -15.13 -10.40 -11.58
C VAL A 221 -14.08 -11.46 -11.88
N ARG A 222 -13.93 -11.80 -13.17
CA ARG A 222 -12.93 -12.75 -13.64
C ARG A 222 -11.57 -12.08 -13.74
N LEU A 223 -10.53 -12.75 -13.24
CA LEU A 223 -9.13 -12.32 -13.29
C LEU A 223 -8.39 -13.21 -14.27
N CYS A 224 -7.98 -12.63 -15.40
CA CYS A 224 -7.44 -13.37 -16.53
C CYS A 224 -6.34 -12.58 -17.22
N GLY A 225 -5.28 -13.28 -17.61
CA GLY A 225 -4.23 -12.71 -18.42
C GLY A 225 -3.22 -11.85 -17.66
N LEU A 226 -1.95 -11.92 -18.07
CA LEU A 226 -0.92 -10.98 -17.61
C LEU A 226 -0.79 -9.77 -18.53
N GLY A 227 -0.65 -8.61 -17.89
CA GLY A 227 -0.28 -7.36 -18.53
C GLY A 227 0.94 -6.73 -17.87
N SER A 228 1.49 -5.71 -18.55
CA SER A 228 2.55 -4.91 -17.96
C SER A 228 2.42 -3.43 -18.30
N TYR A 229 2.70 -2.58 -17.31
CA TYR A 229 2.87 -1.14 -17.53
C TYR A 229 4.35 -0.80 -17.56
N GLU A 230 4.79 -0.25 -18.70
CA GLU A 230 6.15 0.22 -18.95
C GLU A 230 7.24 -0.83 -18.66
N GLY A 231 6.89 -2.12 -18.69
CA GLY A 231 7.79 -3.21 -18.33
C GLY A 231 8.21 -3.23 -16.84
N ARG A 232 7.61 -2.38 -16.01
CA ARG A 232 7.97 -2.24 -14.58
C ARG A 232 6.93 -2.78 -13.64
N ILE A 233 5.67 -2.75 -14.04
CA ILE A 233 4.56 -3.29 -13.26
C ILE A 233 4.07 -4.54 -13.98
N LEU A 234 4.01 -5.67 -13.27
CA LEU A 234 3.33 -6.88 -13.72
C LEU A 234 1.97 -6.95 -13.03
N PHE A 235 0.92 -7.19 -13.79
CA PHE A 235 -0.43 -7.27 -13.23
C PHE A 235 -1.26 -8.37 -13.90
N VAL A 236 -2.28 -8.83 -13.19
CA VAL A 236 -3.38 -9.64 -13.73
C VAL A 236 -4.52 -8.69 -14.09
N ALA A 237 -5.05 -8.79 -15.30
CA ALA A 237 -6.18 -7.97 -15.71
C ALA A 237 -7.49 -8.50 -15.11
N ALA A 238 -8.40 -7.60 -14.75
CA ALA A 238 -9.79 -7.96 -14.54
C ALA A 238 -10.52 -7.88 -15.88
N GLU A 239 -11.33 -8.88 -16.19
CA GLU A 239 -12.18 -8.83 -17.38
C GLU A 239 -13.18 -7.67 -17.25
N PRO A 240 -13.54 -7.01 -18.37
CA PRO A 240 -14.50 -5.91 -18.34
C PRO A 240 -15.83 -6.31 -17.69
N ASN A 241 -16.15 -5.68 -16.56
CA ASN A 241 -17.43 -5.82 -15.89
C ASN A 241 -18.18 -4.47 -15.96
N TYR A 242 -19.34 -4.47 -16.62
CA TYR A 242 -20.09 -3.25 -16.91
C TYR A 242 -20.52 -2.51 -15.63
N LEU A 243 -21.04 -3.23 -14.63
CA LEU A 243 -21.51 -2.63 -13.39
C LEU A 243 -20.34 -2.10 -12.56
N LEU A 244 -19.22 -2.84 -12.50
CA LEU A 244 -18.02 -2.37 -11.81
C LEU A 244 -17.48 -1.10 -12.47
N GLY A 245 -17.43 -1.08 -13.81
CA GLY A 245 -17.06 0.11 -14.57
C GLY A 245 -17.96 1.30 -14.23
N LYS A 246 -19.28 1.08 -14.19
CA LYS A 246 -20.23 2.15 -13.83
C LYS A 246 -20.13 2.61 -12.38
N LEU A 247 -19.84 1.70 -11.45
CA LEU A 247 -19.58 2.04 -10.06
C LEU A 247 -18.33 2.91 -9.94
N VAL A 248 -17.25 2.53 -10.63
CA VAL A 248 -16.01 3.31 -10.69
C VAL A 248 -16.27 4.67 -11.32
N ASP A 249 -16.94 4.73 -12.49
CA ASP A 249 -17.34 5.98 -13.15
C ASP A 249 -18.10 6.88 -12.17
N HIS A 250 -19.14 6.36 -11.52
CA HIS A 250 -19.97 7.12 -10.58
C HIS A 250 -19.19 7.65 -9.38
N VAL A 251 -18.30 6.84 -8.81
CA VAL A 251 -17.42 7.26 -7.73
C VAL A 251 -16.50 8.37 -8.21
N THR A 252 -15.83 8.20 -9.36
CA THR A 252 -14.88 9.18 -9.92
C THR A 252 -15.55 10.50 -10.29
N GLU A 253 -16.71 10.47 -10.94
CA GLU A 253 -17.50 11.67 -11.25
C GLU A 253 -17.89 12.43 -9.99
N SER A 254 -18.30 11.71 -8.94
CA SER A 254 -18.70 12.33 -7.66
C SER A 254 -17.54 13.07 -7.00
N VAL A 255 -16.37 12.42 -6.91
CA VAL A 255 -15.18 13.00 -6.27
C VAL A 255 -14.51 14.08 -7.12
N ASP A 256 -14.52 13.95 -8.45
CA ASP A 256 -14.03 14.98 -9.37
C ASP A 256 -14.90 16.24 -9.31
N ALA A 257 -16.23 16.09 -9.24
CA ALA A 257 -17.16 17.21 -9.06
C ALA A 257 -16.93 17.97 -7.73
N ALA A 258 -16.43 17.28 -6.70
CA ALA A 258 -16.03 17.87 -5.42
C ALA A 258 -14.60 18.44 -5.41
N GLY A 259 -13.88 18.37 -6.53
CA GLY A 259 -12.55 18.95 -6.70
C GLY A 259 -11.40 18.08 -6.21
N PHE A 260 -11.62 16.79 -5.94
CA PHE A 260 -10.53 15.86 -5.63
C PHE A 260 -9.79 15.45 -6.91
N VAL A 261 -8.47 15.27 -6.81
CA VAL A 261 -7.67 14.78 -7.95
C VAL A 261 -7.69 13.26 -7.94
N THR A 262 -8.45 12.67 -8.86
CA THR A 262 -8.52 11.22 -9.05
C THR A 262 -7.97 10.79 -10.39
N ASN A 263 -7.53 9.52 -10.46
CA ASN A 263 -7.09 8.86 -11.68
C ASN A 263 -6.21 9.77 -12.56
N VAL A 264 -4.99 10.02 -12.08
CA VAL A 264 -3.93 10.82 -12.73
C VAL A 264 -3.69 10.43 -14.22
N HIS A 265 -4.28 9.33 -14.69
CA HIS A 265 -4.30 8.87 -16.09
C HIS A 265 -5.74 8.63 -16.59
N SER A 266 -6.00 8.94 -17.87
CA SER A 266 -7.34 9.16 -18.45
C SER A 266 -8.18 7.91 -18.80
N LYS A 267 -7.84 6.75 -18.27
CA LYS A 267 -8.70 5.56 -18.21
C LYS A 267 -8.09 4.57 -17.23
N PHE A 268 -8.81 4.24 -16.17
CA PHE A 268 -8.33 3.29 -15.18
C PHE A 268 -8.87 1.90 -15.50
N ASP A 269 -8.00 0.99 -15.93
CA ASP A 269 -8.34 -0.42 -16.16
C ASP A 269 -8.10 -1.22 -14.86
N PRO A 270 -9.14 -1.82 -14.24
CA PRO A 270 -9.00 -2.60 -13.02
C PRO A 270 -8.04 -3.78 -13.19
N HIS A 271 -7.10 -3.90 -12.25
CA HIS A 271 -6.08 -4.93 -12.28
C HIS A 271 -5.56 -5.24 -10.88
N VAL A 272 -4.94 -6.41 -10.73
CA VAL A 272 -4.23 -6.83 -9.52
C VAL A 272 -2.74 -6.84 -9.81
N THR A 273 -1.98 -5.96 -9.14
CA THR A 273 -0.52 -5.92 -9.30
C THR A 273 0.13 -7.13 -8.62
N LEU A 274 0.96 -7.86 -9.36
CA LEU A 274 1.77 -8.97 -8.86
C LEU A 274 3.20 -8.55 -8.51
N MET A 275 3.77 -7.60 -9.26
CA MET A 275 5.16 -7.18 -9.11
C MET A 275 5.31 -5.72 -9.52
N LYS A 276 6.19 -4.99 -8.83
CA LYS A 276 6.56 -3.63 -9.23
C LYS A 276 8.07 -3.38 -9.04
N ILE A 277 8.74 -3.04 -10.13
CA ILE A 277 10.14 -2.59 -10.17
C ILE A 277 10.17 -1.06 -9.93
N PRO A 278 10.89 -0.55 -8.92
CA PRO A 278 11.06 0.89 -8.69
C PRO A 278 11.74 1.59 -9.86
N GLN A 279 11.42 2.88 -10.07
CA GLN A 279 12.01 3.64 -11.19
C GLN A 279 13.54 3.74 -11.09
N ASP A 280 14.06 3.85 -9.87
CA ASP A 280 15.49 4.00 -9.58
C ASP A 280 16.19 2.63 -9.36
N SER A 281 15.63 1.55 -9.93
CA SER A 281 16.26 0.25 -9.83
C SER A 281 17.65 0.28 -10.50
N PRO A 282 18.73 -0.13 -9.81
CA PRO A 282 20.10 0.07 -10.28
C PRO A 282 20.47 -0.84 -11.45
N ASP A 283 19.71 -1.92 -11.61
CA ASP A 283 20.12 -3.10 -12.37
C ASP A 283 19.53 -3.10 -13.79
N GLY A 284 18.85 -2.03 -14.20
CA GLY A 284 18.19 -1.93 -15.51
C GLY A 284 17.12 -3.00 -15.73
N LEU A 285 16.62 -3.60 -14.65
CA LEU A 285 15.68 -4.72 -14.68
C LEU A 285 14.37 -4.31 -15.34
N ASN A 286 13.86 -5.20 -16.18
CA ASN A 286 12.65 -4.97 -16.96
C ASN A 286 11.91 -6.30 -17.17
N ILE A 287 10.58 -6.23 -17.22
CA ILE A 287 9.73 -7.35 -17.59
C ILE A 287 9.76 -7.50 -19.11
N ASP A 288 10.31 -8.62 -19.60
CA ASP A 288 10.26 -8.91 -21.03
C ASP A 288 8.82 -9.26 -21.44
N SER A 289 8.26 -8.46 -22.34
CA SER A 289 6.92 -8.68 -22.91
C SER A 289 6.69 -10.06 -23.53
N ARG A 290 7.77 -10.77 -23.93
CA ARG A 290 7.68 -12.13 -24.46
C ARG A 290 7.21 -13.14 -23.41
N TRP A 291 7.55 -12.93 -22.13
CA TRP A 291 7.13 -13.81 -21.03
C TRP A 291 5.62 -13.73 -20.76
N LEU A 292 5.00 -12.58 -21.06
CA LEU A 292 3.56 -12.39 -20.91
C LEU A 292 2.74 -13.29 -21.85
N LYS A 293 3.32 -13.73 -22.98
CA LYS A 293 2.60 -14.55 -23.98
C LYS A 293 2.17 -15.90 -23.43
N GLU A 294 2.95 -16.49 -22.52
CA GLU A 294 2.62 -17.76 -21.87
C GLU A 294 1.34 -17.66 -21.02
N PHE A 295 1.06 -16.48 -20.49
CA PHE A 295 -0.02 -16.25 -19.54
C PHE A 295 -1.13 -15.35 -20.10
N ARG A 296 -1.22 -15.20 -21.43
CA ARG A 296 -2.17 -14.26 -22.04
C ARG A 296 -3.63 -14.59 -21.71
N ASP A 297 -3.97 -15.88 -21.78
CA ASP A 297 -5.34 -16.38 -21.64
C ASP A 297 -5.49 -17.28 -20.40
N VAL A 298 -4.54 -17.16 -19.45
CA VAL A 298 -4.54 -17.96 -18.22
C VAL A 298 -5.48 -17.34 -17.20
N GLU A 299 -6.36 -18.17 -16.65
CA GLU A 299 -7.26 -17.80 -15.56
C GLU A 299 -6.53 -17.83 -14.21
N PHE A 300 -6.64 -16.73 -13.46
CA PHE A 300 -6.18 -16.65 -12.07
C PHE A 300 -7.34 -16.89 -11.08
N GLY A 301 -8.57 -16.92 -11.58
CA GLY A 301 -9.78 -17.19 -10.82
C GLY A 301 -10.76 -16.02 -10.86
N GLU A 302 -11.73 -16.07 -9.96
CA GLU A 302 -12.83 -15.11 -9.91
C GLU A 302 -12.98 -14.58 -8.50
N MET A 303 -13.55 -13.37 -8.37
CA MET A 303 -13.82 -12.78 -7.07
C MET A 303 -15.10 -11.95 -7.08
N LEU A 304 -15.90 -12.10 -6.03
CA LEU A 304 -17.00 -11.17 -5.74
C LEU A 304 -16.44 -9.85 -5.21
N VAL A 305 -17.05 -8.75 -5.61
CA VAL A 305 -16.74 -7.42 -5.09
C VAL A 305 -17.65 -7.17 -3.89
N THR A 306 -17.13 -7.43 -2.69
CA THR A 306 -17.91 -7.45 -1.43
C THR A 306 -17.57 -6.29 -0.50
N GLU A 307 -16.40 -5.68 -0.67
CA GLU A 307 -15.92 -4.60 0.18
C GLU A 307 -14.94 -3.67 -0.56
N LEU A 308 -15.07 -2.37 -0.30
CA LEU A 308 -14.11 -1.37 -0.79
C LEU A 308 -13.29 -0.85 0.38
N HIS A 309 -11.97 -0.86 0.22
CA HIS A 309 -11.01 -0.30 1.16
C HIS A 309 -10.39 0.95 0.58
N PHE A 310 -10.38 2.02 1.38
CA PHE A 310 -9.69 3.24 1.06
C PHE A 310 -8.39 3.31 1.84
N CYS A 311 -7.27 3.12 1.13
CA CYS A 311 -5.98 2.85 1.76
C CYS A 311 -4.93 3.89 1.39
N LEU A 312 -4.07 4.19 2.35
CA LEU A 312 -2.79 4.85 2.09
C LEU A 312 -1.86 3.84 1.41
N ARG A 313 -1.11 4.26 0.38
CA ARG A 313 -0.18 3.40 -0.39
C ARG A 313 1.11 3.04 0.39
N THR A 314 1.01 2.84 1.70
CA THR A 314 2.06 2.35 2.58
C THR A 314 1.61 1.07 3.28
N PRO A 315 2.51 0.08 3.46
CA PRO A 315 2.18 -1.14 4.19
C PRO A 315 1.77 -0.86 5.65
N GLY A 316 0.74 -1.55 6.09
CA GLY A 316 0.29 -1.70 7.47
C GLY A 316 0.97 -2.88 8.17
N LEU A 317 0.54 -3.16 9.41
CA LEU A 317 1.14 -4.20 10.26
C LEU A 317 0.83 -5.62 9.77
N ASP A 318 -0.30 -5.80 9.09
CA ASP A 318 -0.76 -7.07 8.51
C ASP A 318 -0.15 -7.36 7.13
N GLY A 319 0.74 -6.49 6.64
CA GLY A 319 1.33 -6.58 5.31
C GLY A 319 0.44 -6.05 4.18
N PHE A 320 -0.86 -5.81 4.44
CA PHE A 320 -1.74 -5.08 3.52
C PHE A 320 -1.50 -3.57 3.64
N TYR A 321 -2.21 -2.74 2.87
CA TYR A 321 -2.12 -1.29 2.96
C TYR A 321 -2.84 -0.73 4.20
N ARG A 322 -2.32 0.36 4.77
CA ARG A 322 -2.99 1.05 5.88
C ARG A 322 -4.35 1.58 5.44
N THR A 323 -5.41 1.01 6.00
CA THR A 323 -6.80 1.31 5.62
C THR A 323 -7.32 2.47 6.47
N LEU A 324 -7.76 3.54 5.82
CA LEU A 324 -8.43 4.69 6.48
C LEU A 324 -9.88 4.35 6.82
N GLY A 325 -10.51 3.55 5.97
CA GLY A 325 -11.82 2.98 6.22
C GLY A 325 -12.25 2.04 5.09
N SER A 326 -13.33 1.31 5.35
CA SER A 326 -13.92 0.39 4.39
C SER A 326 -15.43 0.64 4.22
N ILE A 327 -15.98 0.08 3.14
CA ILE A 327 -17.41 0.07 2.80
C ILE A 327 -17.75 -1.39 2.50
N LYS A 328 -18.67 -1.98 3.26
CA LYS A 328 -19.20 -3.31 2.94
C LYS A 328 -20.33 -3.15 1.94
N LEU A 329 -20.25 -3.89 0.83
CA LEU A 329 -21.17 -3.75 -0.30
C LEU A 329 -22.39 -4.69 -0.17
N GLN A 330 -22.20 -5.87 0.43
CA GLN A 330 -23.28 -6.85 0.62
C GLN A 330 -24.43 -6.27 1.46
N GLU A 331 -24.11 -5.55 2.53
CA GLU A 331 -25.11 -4.91 3.42
C GLU A 331 -25.97 -3.85 2.68
N LEU A 332 -25.45 -3.27 1.59
CA LEU A 332 -26.15 -2.27 0.78
C LEU A 332 -27.08 -2.91 -0.27
N GLN A 333 -26.73 -4.09 -0.77
CA GLN A 333 -27.56 -4.84 -1.70
C GLN A 333 -28.81 -5.40 -0.99
N ASP A 334 -28.66 -5.87 0.26
CA ASP A 334 -29.76 -6.41 1.06
C ASP A 334 -30.74 -5.33 1.53
N SER A 335 -30.28 -4.08 1.71
CA SER A 335 -31.11 -2.94 2.14
C SER A 335 -31.91 -2.28 1.02
N SER A 336 -31.70 -2.71 -0.24
CA SER A 336 -32.32 -2.14 -1.44
C SER A 336 -33.50 -2.98 -1.97
N ILE A 337 -33.87 -4.04 -1.25
CA ILE A 337 -35.04 -4.91 -1.48
C ILE A 337 -36.07 -4.60 -0.40
#